data_AF-L9Z463-F1
#
_entry.id   AF-L9Z463-F1
#
_cell.length_a   1.000
_cell.length_b   1.000
_cell.length_c   1.000
_cell.angle_alpha   90.00
_cell.angle_beta   90.00
_cell.angle_gamma   90.00
#
_symmetry.space_group_name_H-M   'P 1'
#
loop_
_entity.id
_entity.type
_entity.pdbx_description
1 polymer ?
#
loop_
_entity_poly.entity_id
_entity_poly.type
_entity_poly.pdbx_seq_one_letter_code
_entity_poly.pdbx_strand_id
1 'polypeptide(L)'
;MERRKILLGSGAALATVLAGCSSDETDDDSASDSDGDESLADDGGDETDGTDGTDGTDDTDDGTEIPGLDSDKLTLDSTKISIKDVNKDGDEIDIIATTTTTDPETLTAELESLGRTLTAAITDAEKFAAAINSISWVLEKDGAKVMSFYVDVKWALAYINDEMNEDEFVENVLDTTDETY
;
A
#
# COMPACT_ATOMS: atom_id res chain seq x y z
N MET A 1 12.80 -52.31 -12.29
CA MET A 1 13.96 -51.76 -13.02
C MET A 1 13.88 -50.24 -12.96
N GLU A 2 14.52 -49.68 -11.94
CA GLU A 2 14.61 -48.26 -11.69
C GLU A 2 15.62 -47.62 -12.65
N ARG A 3 15.30 -46.44 -13.18
CA ARG A 3 16.25 -45.59 -13.92
C ARG A 3 16.37 -44.27 -13.18
N ARG A 4 17.05 -44.30 -12.03
CA ARG A 4 17.47 -43.08 -11.33
C ARG A 4 18.55 -42.42 -12.18
N LYS A 5 18.27 -41.23 -12.72
CA LYS A 5 19.32 -40.36 -13.28
C LYS A 5 19.63 -39.31 -12.23
N ILE A 6 20.78 -39.49 -11.61
CA ILE A 6 21.49 -38.51 -10.80
C ILE A 6 22.08 -37.49 -11.79
N LEU A 7 21.77 -36.21 -11.60
CA LEU A 7 22.51 -35.13 -12.25
C LEU A 7 23.25 -34.35 -11.16
N LEU A 8 24.54 -34.66 -11.09
CA LEU A 8 25.57 -33.97 -10.33
C LEU A 8 25.73 -32.54 -10.86
N GLY A 9 25.80 -31.60 -9.92
CA GLY A 9 26.90 -30.64 -9.89
C GLY A 9 26.67 -29.29 -10.58
N SER A 10 26.58 -28.23 -9.79
CA SER A 10 27.53 -27.11 -9.78
C SER A 10 27.16 -26.17 -8.63
N GLY A 11 27.96 -26.20 -7.56
CA GLY A 11 27.83 -25.28 -6.44
C GLY A 11 28.34 -23.90 -6.82
N ALA A 12 27.52 -22.87 -6.62
CA ALA A 12 27.98 -21.49 -6.64
C ALA A 12 28.58 -21.17 -5.26
N ALA A 13 29.88 -20.94 -5.23
CA ALA A 13 30.57 -20.46 -4.04
C ALA A 13 30.17 -19.00 -3.78
N LEU A 14 29.63 -18.73 -2.59
CA LEU A 14 29.42 -17.38 -2.06
C LEU A 14 30.80 -16.74 -1.79
N ALA A 15 31.19 -15.79 -2.63
CA ALA A 15 32.32 -14.92 -2.37
C ALA A 15 31.85 -13.69 -1.58
N THR A 16 31.99 -13.73 -0.26
CA THR A 16 31.84 -12.56 0.62
C THR A 16 33.02 -11.63 0.39
N VAL A 17 32.81 -10.53 -0.32
CA VAL A 17 33.78 -9.43 -0.39
C VAL A 17 33.50 -8.48 0.77
N LEU A 18 34.32 -8.57 1.81
CA LEU A 18 34.45 -7.57 2.87
C LEU A 18 35.41 -6.49 2.39
N ALA A 19 34.89 -5.32 2.07
CA ALA A 19 35.58 -4.03 2.07
C ALA A 19 34.53 -3.01 2.49
N GLY A 20 34.67 -2.21 3.52
CA GLY A 20 35.86 -1.71 4.20
C GLY A 20 35.53 -0.26 4.50
N CYS A 21 35.19 0.02 5.75
CA CYS A 21 34.98 1.36 6.28
C CYS A 21 36.27 2.18 6.09
N SER A 22 36.20 3.33 5.42
CA SER A 22 37.15 4.42 5.64
C SER A 22 36.52 5.77 5.27
N SER A 23 36.59 6.66 6.26
CA SER A 23 36.11 8.04 6.30
C SER A 23 36.79 8.99 5.30
N ASP A 24 36.01 10.03 4.96
CA ASP A 24 36.36 11.47 4.89
C ASP A 24 37.74 11.85 4.35
N GLU A 25 37.77 12.44 3.14
CA GLU A 25 38.76 13.44 2.72
C GLU A 25 38.17 14.35 1.63
N THR A 26 38.11 15.62 2.01
CA THR A 26 38.19 16.90 1.30
C THR A 26 38.85 16.95 -0.10
N ASP A 27 38.26 17.74 -1.01
CA ASP A 27 38.89 18.77 -1.89
C ASP A 27 37.86 19.13 -2.99
N ASP A 28 37.23 20.32 -2.96
CA ASP A 28 37.69 21.59 -3.54
C ASP A 28 38.02 21.50 -5.03
N ASP A 29 37.14 22.04 -5.87
CA ASP A 29 37.58 22.80 -7.03
C ASP A 29 36.60 23.96 -7.27
N SER A 30 37.10 25.12 -6.88
CA SER A 30 36.53 26.44 -7.05
C SER A 30 36.45 26.85 -8.53
N ALA A 31 35.34 27.46 -8.94
CA ALA A 31 35.35 28.46 -10.01
C ALA A 31 34.32 29.55 -9.73
N SER A 32 34.87 30.71 -9.39
CA SER A 32 34.21 31.98 -9.11
C SER A 32 33.82 32.69 -10.41
N ASP A 33 32.61 33.24 -10.47
CA ASP A 33 32.31 34.45 -11.24
C ASP A 33 31.27 35.26 -10.44
N SER A 34 31.77 36.30 -9.77
CA SER A 34 31.00 37.40 -9.18
C SER A 34 31.18 38.60 -10.09
N ASP A 35 30.09 39.24 -10.52
CA ASP A 35 30.02 40.68 -10.79
C ASP A 35 28.56 41.05 -11.11
N GLY A 36 28.00 42.06 -10.43
CA GLY A 36 26.70 42.63 -10.79
C GLY A 36 25.91 43.29 -9.67
N ASP A 37 26.54 44.19 -8.91
CA ASP A 37 25.88 45.21 -8.09
C ASP A 37 25.19 46.25 -8.99
N GLU A 38 23.86 46.42 -8.86
CA GLU A 38 23.14 47.65 -9.21
C GLU A 38 21.87 47.73 -8.32
N SER A 39 21.98 48.43 -7.19
CA SER A 39 20.85 48.89 -6.36
C SER A 39 20.21 50.15 -6.95
N LEU A 40 18.87 50.26 -7.09
CA LEU A 40 18.12 51.54 -7.07
C LEU A 40 16.59 51.38 -6.84
N ALA A 41 16.11 52.01 -5.74
CA ALA A 41 14.79 52.63 -5.43
C ALA A 41 13.48 51.81 -5.60
N ASP A 42 12.66 51.54 -4.57
CA ASP A 42 11.80 52.43 -3.74
C ASP A 42 10.83 53.32 -4.56
N ASP A 43 9.57 52.91 -4.64
CA ASP A 43 8.41 53.82 -4.56
C ASP A 43 7.22 53.07 -3.94
N GLY A 44 6.73 53.59 -2.81
CA GLY A 44 5.69 53.01 -1.98
C GLY A 44 4.24 53.28 -2.40
N GLY A 45 3.32 52.69 -1.63
CA GLY A 45 1.87 52.93 -1.67
C GLY A 45 1.11 51.66 -1.29
N ASP A 46 0.83 51.40 0.00
CA ASP A 46 -0.33 51.91 0.77
C ASP A 46 -1.61 51.09 0.53
N GLU A 47 -1.92 50.28 1.55
CA GLU A 47 -3.22 49.84 2.09
C GLU A 47 -4.30 49.25 1.15
N THR A 48 -4.74 48.03 1.44
CA THR A 48 -5.93 47.78 2.29
C THR A 48 -6.32 46.30 2.30
N ASP A 49 -6.72 45.89 3.51
CA ASP A 49 -7.67 44.84 3.89
C ASP A 49 -8.32 44.04 2.75
N GLY A 50 -7.98 42.75 2.72
CA GLY A 50 -8.63 41.74 1.90
C GLY A 50 -8.40 40.39 2.56
N THR A 51 -9.10 40.13 3.65
CA THR A 51 -9.40 38.77 4.10
C THR A 51 -10.19 38.08 2.98
N ASP A 52 -9.49 37.64 1.93
CA ASP A 52 -10.09 36.79 0.92
C ASP A 52 -9.88 35.36 1.39
N GLY A 53 -11.00 34.71 1.63
CA GLY A 53 -11.07 33.42 2.29
C GLY A 53 -10.15 32.44 1.59
N THR A 54 -9.24 31.85 2.36
CA THR A 54 -8.91 30.46 2.13
C THR A 54 -10.18 29.69 2.41
N ASP A 55 -11.04 29.64 1.39
CA ASP A 55 -11.94 28.54 1.13
C ASP A 55 -11.02 27.33 0.98
N GLY A 56 -10.54 26.85 2.14
CA GLY A 56 -10.04 25.50 2.27
C GLY A 56 -11.26 24.64 2.08
N THR A 57 -11.60 24.42 0.82
CA THR A 57 -12.48 23.35 0.41
C THR A 57 -11.89 22.13 1.10
N ASP A 58 -12.60 21.69 2.13
CA ASP A 58 -12.48 20.35 2.69
C ASP A 58 -12.97 19.42 1.59
N ASP A 59 -12.18 19.31 0.51
CA ASP A 59 -12.21 18.21 -0.42
C ASP A 59 -11.60 17.02 0.34
N THR A 60 -12.31 16.52 1.34
CA THR A 60 -12.09 15.16 1.87
C THR A 60 -12.73 14.16 0.89
N ASP A 61 -12.45 14.34 -0.40
CA ASP A 61 -12.71 13.40 -1.49
C ASP A 61 -11.39 13.25 -2.28
N ASP A 62 -10.29 13.05 -1.55
CA ASP A 62 -9.08 12.42 -2.08
C ASP A 62 -9.33 10.90 -2.19
N GLY A 63 -10.49 10.52 -2.73
CA GLY A 63 -10.78 9.17 -3.16
C GLY A 63 -9.83 8.88 -4.31
N THR A 64 -8.61 8.44 -4.00
CA THR A 64 -7.61 8.11 -5.01
C THR A 64 -8.25 7.11 -5.96
N GLU A 65 -8.57 7.54 -7.19
CA GLU A 65 -9.29 6.70 -8.13
C GLU A 65 -8.44 5.45 -8.42
N ILE A 66 -8.95 4.29 -8.01
CA ILE A 66 -8.25 3.02 -8.16
C ILE A 66 -8.77 2.35 -9.44
N PRO A 67 -7.94 2.18 -10.49
CA PRO A 67 -8.40 1.66 -11.77
C PRO A 67 -9.05 0.28 -11.62
N GLY A 68 -10.31 0.17 -12.06
CA GLY A 68 -11.07 -1.09 -12.05
C GLY A 68 -11.66 -1.49 -10.70
N LEU A 69 -11.49 -0.66 -9.66
CA LEU A 69 -12.18 -0.78 -8.38
C LEU A 69 -13.30 0.26 -8.28
N ASP A 70 -14.45 -0.18 -7.80
CA ASP A 70 -15.58 0.67 -7.44
C ASP A 70 -15.57 0.88 -5.92
N SER A 71 -14.99 1.99 -5.47
CA SER A 71 -14.80 2.31 -4.05
C SER A 71 -16.12 2.41 -3.29
N ASP A 72 -17.22 2.81 -3.95
CA ASP A 72 -18.55 2.85 -3.35
C ASP A 72 -19.08 1.46 -2.95
N LYS A 73 -18.59 0.42 -3.64
CA LYS A 73 -18.90 -0.98 -3.32
C LYS A 73 -18.00 -1.56 -2.23
N LEU A 74 -16.94 -0.87 -1.83
CA LEU A 74 -16.06 -1.29 -0.75
C LEU A 74 -16.65 -0.95 0.62
N THR A 75 -17.91 -1.34 0.83
CA THR A 75 -18.66 -1.10 2.06
C THR A 75 -18.88 -2.42 2.81
N LEU A 76 -18.54 -2.41 4.09
CA LEU A 76 -18.69 -3.58 4.95
C LEU A 76 -20.02 -3.53 5.69
N ASP A 77 -20.82 -4.58 5.50
CA ASP A 77 -21.98 -4.84 6.35
C ASP A 77 -21.52 -5.57 7.63
N SER A 78 -20.77 -4.86 8.48
CA SER A 78 -20.23 -5.39 9.72
C SER A 78 -20.45 -4.43 10.89
N THR A 79 -20.78 -5.00 12.06
CA THR A 79 -20.79 -4.26 13.34
C THR A 79 -19.46 -4.38 14.10
N LYS A 80 -18.56 -5.24 13.61
CA LYS A 80 -17.30 -5.59 14.27
C LYS A 80 -16.12 -4.91 13.61
N ILE A 81 -16.10 -4.85 12.30
CA ILE A 81 -15.03 -4.24 11.50
C ILE A 81 -15.57 -3.01 10.76
N SER A 82 -14.76 -1.97 10.66
CA SER A 82 -15.07 -0.77 9.87
C SER A 82 -13.83 -0.27 9.16
N ILE A 83 -13.91 -0.06 7.85
CA ILE A 83 -12.84 0.58 7.07
C ILE A 83 -12.77 2.05 7.49
N LYS A 84 -11.57 2.51 7.81
CA LYS A 84 -11.27 3.91 8.11
C LYS A 84 -10.73 4.63 6.89
N ASP A 85 -9.82 3.98 6.20
CA ASP A 85 -9.01 4.61 5.16
C ASP A 85 -8.67 3.59 4.06
N VAL A 86 -8.63 4.08 2.83
CA VAL A 86 -8.26 3.32 1.64
C VAL A 86 -7.39 4.24 0.81
N ASN A 87 -6.11 3.90 0.70
CA ASN A 87 -5.13 4.68 -0.04
C ASN A 87 -4.45 3.81 -1.09
N LYS A 88 -4.09 4.39 -2.23
CA LYS A 88 -3.30 3.71 -3.26
C LYS A 88 -1.90 4.29 -3.29
N ASP A 89 -0.90 3.45 -3.03
CA ASP A 89 0.52 3.80 -3.15
C ASP A 89 1.14 3.00 -4.30
N GLY A 90 1.41 3.68 -5.42
CA GLY A 90 1.97 3.01 -6.60
C GLY A 90 1.08 1.88 -7.12
N ASP A 91 1.56 0.64 -7.03
CA ASP A 91 0.86 -0.60 -7.38
C ASP A 91 0.29 -1.37 -6.19
N GLU A 92 0.26 -0.76 -5.00
CA GLU A 92 -0.33 -1.32 -3.78
C GLU A 92 -1.53 -0.48 -3.33
N ILE A 93 -2.50 -1.15 -2.68
CA ILE A 93 -3.60 -0.49 -1.97
C ILE A 93 -3.43 -0.76 -0.48
N ASP A 94 -3.35 0.28 0.32
CA ASP A 94 -3.35 0.22 1.77
C ASP A 94 -4.77 0.44 2.31
N ILE A 95 -5.27 -0.52 3.08
CA ILE A 95 -6.57 -0.43 3.72
C ILE A 95 -6.40 -0.50 5.23
N ILE A 96 -6.81 0.56 5.91
CA ILE A 96 -6.80 0.62 7.37
C ILE A 96 -8.23 0.40 7.85
N ALA A 97 -8.43 -0.63 8.67
CA ALA A 97 -9.69 -0.96 9.28
C ALA A 97 -9.56 -0.99 10.81
N THR A 98 -10.68 -0.79 11.50
CA THR A 98 -10.77 -1.01 12.94
C THR A 98 -11.67 -2.16 13.30
N THR A 99 -11.36 -2.83 14.41
CA THR A 99 -12.18 -3.89 14.98
C THR A 99 -12.54 -3.65 16.44
N THR A 100 -13.73 -4.12 16.85
CA THR A 100 -14.14 -4.19 18.25
C THR A 100 -13.82 -5.56 18.89
N THR A 101 -13.44 -6.55 18.09
CA THR A 101 -13.18 -7.93 18.53
C THR A 101 -11.75 -8.37 18.23
N THR A 102 -11.22 -9.27 19.05
CA THR A 102 -9.94 -9.98 18.83
C THR A 102 -10.15 -11.48 18.89
N ASP A 103 -11.40 -11.93 18.85
CA ASP A 103 -11.75 -13.34 18.82
C ASP A 103 -11.44 -13.90 17.43
N PRO A 104 -10.60 -14.95 17.32
CA PRO A 104 -10.10 -15.43 16.03
C PRO A 104 -11.22 -15.99 15.15
N GLU A 105 -12.16 -16.76 15.70
CA GLU A 105 -13.27 -17.33 14.92
C GLU A 105 -14.18 -16.23 14.36
N THR A 106 -14.45 -15.20 15.17
CA THR A 106 -15.21 -14.02 14.72
C THR A 106 -14.44 -13.26 13.66
N LEU A 107 -13.13 -13.01 13.85
CA LEU A 107 -12.32 -12.28 12.89
C LEU A 107 -12.25 -13.00 11.54
N THR A 108 -12.05 -14.31 11.52
CA THR A 108 -12.05 -15.09 10.26
C THR A 108 -13.36 -14.93 9.50
N ALA A 109 -14.52 -15.05 10.16
CA ALA A 109 -15.81 -14.88 9.49
C ALA A 109 -16.01 -13.46 8.92
N GLU A 110 -15.51 -12.43 9.61
CA GLU A 110 -15.54 -11.05 9.13
C GLU A 110 -14.59 -10.84 7.94
N LEU A 111 -13.42 -11.49 7.93
CA LEU A 111 -12.46 -11.49 6.82
C LEU A 111 -13.01 -12.18 5.55
N GLU A 112 -13.78 -13.26 5.71
CA GLU A 112 -14.47 -13.91 4.59
C GLU A 112 -15.47 -12.95 3.92
N SER A 113 -16.26 -12.23 4.73
CA SER A 113 -17.20 -11.21 4.23
C SER A 113 -16.46 -10.07 3.51
N LEU A 114 -15.35 -9.62 4.08
CA LEU A 114 -14.43 -8.64 3.48
C LEU A 114 -13.94 -9.07 2.10
N GLY A 115 -13.49 -10.31 1.94
CA GLY A 115 -13.03 -10.85 0.66
C GLY A 115 -14.12 -10.79 -0.42
N ARG A 116 -15.37 -11.10 -0.05
CA ARG A 116 -16.53 -11.01 -0.95
C ARG A 116 -16.86 -9.56 -1.33
N THR A 117 -16.82 -8.64 -0.38
CA THR A 117 -17.02 -7.21 -0.65
C THR A 117 -15.95 -6.67 -1.59
N LEU A 118 -14.68 -6.98 -1.32
CA LEU A 118 -13.55 -6.55 -2.15
C LEU A 118 -13.67 -7.08 -3.58
N THR A 119 -13.97 -8.37 -3.75
CA THR A 119 -14.10 -8.98 -5.07
C THR A 119 -15.33 -8.46 -5.83
N ALA A 120 -16.41 -8.10 -5.15
CA ALA A 120 -17.57 -7.43 -5.74
C ALA A 120 -17.29 -5.96 -6.11
N ALA A 121 -16.34 -5.31 -5.43
CA ALA A 121 -15.89 -3.96 -5.74
C ALA A 121 -14.98 -3.91 -6.97
N ILE A 122 -14.29 -5.01 -7.31
CA ILE A 122 -13.48 -5.09 -8.54
C ILE A 122 -14.43 -5.23 -9.75
N THR A 123 -14.68 -4.14 -10.44
CA THR A 123 -15.62 -4.08 -11.59
C THR A 123 -14.94 -4.26 -12.94
N ASP A 124 -13.63 -4.01 -13.02
CA ASP A 124 -12.80 -4.24 -14.21
C ASP A 124 -11.51 -4.93 -13.78
N ALA A 125 -11.57 -6.26 -13.74
CA ALA A 125 -10.49 -7.14 -13.33
C ALA A 125 -9.19 -6.91 -14.12
N GLU A 126 -9.28 -6.66 -15.43
CA GLU A 126 -8.10 -6.44 -16.28
C GLU A 126 -7.42 -5.11 -15.97
N LYS A 127 -8.19 -4.02 -15.82
CA LYS A 127 -7.63 -2.71 -15.42
C LYS A 127 -7.06 -2.76 -14.02
N PHE A 128 -7.72 -3.45 -13.10
CA PHE A 128 -7.26 -3.61 -11.74
C PHE A 128 -5.93 -4.36 -11.69
N ALA A 129 -5.83 -5.51 -12.38
CA ALA A 129 -4.61 -6.31 -12.49
C ALA A 129 -3.43 -5.57 -13.12
N ALA A 130 -3.71 -4.64 -14.04
CA ALA A 130 -2.68 -3.87 -14.72
C ALA A 130 -2.11 -2.73 -13.86
N ALA A 131 -2.88 -2.26 -12.88
CA ALA A 131 -2.54 -1.12 -12.04
C ALA A 131 -2.09 -1.53 -10.63
N ILE A 132 -2.59 -2.66 -10.11
CA ILE A 132 -2.44 -3.07 -8.72
C ILE A 132 -1.90 -4.50 -8.67
N ASN A 133 -0.86 -4.71 -7.86
CA ASN A 133 -0.24 -6.01 -7.59
C ASN A 133 -0.69 -6.60 -6.26
N SER A 134 -0.86 -5.77 -5.23
CA SER A 134 -1.17 -6.20 -3.87
C SER A 134 -2.14 -5.25 -3.17
N ILE A 135 -2.83 -5.79 -2.16
CA ILE A 135 -3.71 -5.04 -1.28
C ILE A 135 -3.28 -5.37 0.15
N SER A 136 -2.69 -4.40 0.83
CA SER A 136 -2.28 -4.46 2.22
C SER A 136 -3.46 -4.07 3.12
N TRP A 137 -3.72 -4.89 4.14
CA TRP A 137 -4.75 -4.63 5.14
C TRP A 137 -4.13 -4.55 6.52
N VAL A 138 -4.50 -3.51 7.27
CA VAL A 138 -4.14 -3.33 8.66
C VAL A 138 -5.40 -3.22 9.50
N LEU A 139 -5.55 -4.14 10.45
CA LEU A 139 -6.65 -4.15 11.40
C LEU A 139 -6.18 -3.63 12.76
N GLU A 140 -6.76 -2.52 13.18
CA GLU A 140 -6.45 -1.87 14.45
C GLU A 140 -7.56 -2.08 15.48
N LYS A 141 -7.17 -2.11 16.76
CA LYS A 141 -8.08 -1.99 17.88
C LYS A 141 -7.49 -1.01 18.89
N ASP A 142 -8.26 0.01 19.25
CA ASP A 142 -7.85 1.04 20.20
C ASP A 142 -6.50 1.71 19.83
N GLY A 143 -6.21 1.82 18.53
CA GLY A 143 -4.97 2.42 17.99
C GLY A 143 -3.74 1.50 18.00
N ALA A 144 -3.90 0.23 18.36
CA ALA A 144 -2.86 -0.80 18.24
C ALA A 144 -3.16 -1.74 17.08
N LYS A 145 -2.12 -2.13 16.32
CA LYS A 145 -2.22 -3.17 15.29
C LYS A 145 -2.55 -4.50 15.95
N VAL A 146 -3.69 -5.09 15.56
CA VAL A 146 -4.10 -6.44 15.98
C VAL A 146 -3.62 -7.46 14.95
N MET A 147 -3.79 -7.13 13.68
CA MET A 147 -3.51 -8.03 12.57
C MET A 147 -3.15 -7.20 11.35
N SER A 148 -2.24 -7.72 10.53
CA SER A 148 -2.05 -7.25 9.15
C SER A 148 -1.93 -8.44 8.22
N PHE A 149 -2.47 -8.33 7.03
CA PHE A 149 -2.38 -9.34 5.98
C PHE A 149 -2.32 -8.65 4.63
N TYR A 150 -1.90 -9.37 3.59
CA TYR A 150 -1.95 -8.84 2.23
C TYR A 150 -2.68 -9.81 1.30
N VAL A 151 -3.29 -9.27 0.26
CA VAL A 151 -3.96 -10.04 -0.79
C VAL A 151 -3.18 -9.79 -2.08
N ASP A 152 -2.59 -10.84 -2.67
CA ASP A 152 -2.06 -10.76 -4.03
C ASP A 152 -3.25 -10.64 -5.00
N VAL A 153 -3.21 -9.63 -5.87
CA VAL A 153 -4.29 -9.37 -6.82
C VAL A 153 -4.53 -10.59 -7.73
N LYS A 154 -3.51 -11.39 -8.03
CA LYS A 154 -3.68 -12.64 -8.79
C LYS A 154 -4.58 -13.65 -8.10
N TRP A 155 -4.54 -13.72 -6.76
CA TRP A 155 -5.44 -14.61 -6.02
C TRP A 155 -6.88 -14.10 -6.10
N ALA A 156 -7.08 -12.79 -5.93
CA ALA A 156 -8.40 -12.18 -6.07
C ALA A 156 -8.99 -12.41 -7.46
N LEU A 157 -8.17 -12.27 -8.52
CA LEU A 157 -8.56 -12.54 -9.89
C LEU A 157 -8.85 -14.01 -10.16
N ALA A 158 -8.00 -14.92 -9.64
CA ALA A 158 -8.23 -16.36 -9.76
C ALA A 158 -9.56 -16.75 -9.10
N TYR A 159 -9.89 -16.15 -7.95
CA TYR A 159 -11.18 -16.36 -7.29
C TYR A 159 -12.36 -15.80 -8.11
N ILE A 160 -12.25 -14.56 -8.63
CA ILE A 160 -13.27 -13.93 -9.50
C ILE A 160 -13.53 -14.75 -10.77
N ASN A 161 -12.50 -15.38 -11.33
CA ASN A 161 -12.58 -16.18 -12.56
C ASN A 161 -12.95 -17.67 -12.31
N ASP A 162 -13.33 -18.05 -11.09
CA ASP A 162 -13.60 -19.44 -10.69
C ASP A 162 -12.40 -20.40 -10.91
N GLU A 163 -11.17 -19.86 -10.99
CA GLU A 163 -9.92 -20.63 -11.09
C GLU A 163 -9.38 -21.05 -9.71
N MET A 164 -9.82 -20.35 -8.66
CA MET A 164 -9.54 -20.62 -7.25
C MET A 164 -10.85 -20.64 -6.47
N ASN A 165 -11.01 -21.57 -5.54
CA ASN A 165 -12.21 -21.65 -4.69
C ASN A 165 -12.06 -20.74 -3.45
N GLU A 166 -13.18 -20.46 -2.76
CA GLU A 166 -13.21 -19.57 -1.59
C GLU A 166 -12.27 -20.05 -0.47
N ASP A 167 -12.29 -21.35 -0.14
CA ASP A 167 -11.46 -21.91 0.93
C ASP A 167 -9.96 -21.71 0.64
N GLU A 168 -9.55 -21.98 -0.60
CA GLU A 168 -8.16 -21.80 -1.05
C GLU A 168 -7.75 -20.32 -1.08
N PHE A 169 -8.66 -19.42 -1.48
CA PHE A 169 -8.40 -17.99 -1.45
C PHE A 169 -8.21 -17.49 -0.01
N VAL A 170 -9.11 -17.85 0.89
CA VAL A 170 -9.05 -17.47 2.31
C VAL A 170 -7.78 -18.04 2.95
N GLU A 171 -7.43 -19.31 2.69
CA GLU A 171 -6.20 -19.92 3.19
C GLU A 171 -4.94 -19.15 2.74
N ASN A 172 -4.86 -18.80 1.45
CA ASN A 172 -3.73 -18.03 0.93
C ASN A 172 -3.61 -16.65 1.60
N VAL A 173 -4.73 -15.95 1.79
CA VAL A 173 -4.73 -14.64 2.47
C VAL A 173 -4.32 -14.81 3.94
N LEU A 174 -4.87 -15.80 4.64
CA LEU A 174 -4.55 -16.04 6.04
C LEU A 174 -3.08 -16.43 6.26
N ASP A 175 -2.44 -17.12 5.31
CA ASP A 175 -1.01 -17.46 5.38
C ASP A 175 -0.10 -16.21 5.35
N THR A 176 -0.60 -15.10 4.80
CA THR A 176 0.13 -13.80 4.80
C THR A 176 0.02 -13.03 6.10
N THR A 177 -0.78 -13.52 7.05
CA THR A 177 -1.09 -12.78 8.26
C THR A 177 0.14 -12.63 9.15
N ASP A 178 0.48 -11.39 9.47
CA ASP A 178 1.45 -11.04 10.51
C ASP A 178 0.69 -10.62 11.77
N GLU A 179 0.76 -11.47 12.80
CA GLU A 179 0.17 -11.23 14.12
C GLU A 179 1.21 -10.57 15.03
N THR A 180 0.98 -9.31 15.42
CA THR A 180 1.74 -8.68 16.50
C THR A 180 1.08 -8.99 17.84
N TYR A 181 1.64 -9.96 18.57
CA TYR A 181 1.25 -10.34 19.93
C TYR A 181 1.72 -9.33 21.00
#